data_AF-A0A7S0MKN1-F1
#
_entry.id   AF-A0A7S0MKN1-F1
#
_cell.length_a   1.000
_cell.length_b   1.000
_cell.length_c   1.000
_cell.angle_alpha   90.00
_cell.angle_beta   90.00
_cell.angle_gamma   90.00
#
_symmetry.space_group_name_H-M   'P 1'
#
loop_
_entity.id
_entity.type
_entity.pdbx_description
1 polymer ?
#
loop_
_entity_poly.entity_id
_entity_poly.type
_entity_poly.pdbx_seq_one_letter_code
_entity_poly.pdbx_strand_id
1 'polypeptide(L)'
;RSLGVLGLTALLFFNVGGGPFGTEGLQQAGGPFFSVIGLLILSLVWSLPVGLMTAELGTAFPRDGGYVLWVEAAFGEFWAFQVGWWSWTAGVIDSAIYPSMFVSSLQSSFGIALSQTARQGVMVLFSLGLTSLSLLGIDLVGAAATVFGVAV
;
A
#
# COMPACT_ATOMS: atom_id res chain seq x y z
N ARG A 1 -0.47 21.73 4.58
CA ARG A 1 -1.78 21.58 3.89
C ARG A 1 -2.39 20.29 4.42
N SER A 2 -3.47 20.36 5.19
CA SER A 2 -4.00 19.20 5.92
C SER A 2 -4.98 18.45 5.04
N LEU A 3 -4.59 17.26 4.59
CA LEU A 3 -5.56 16.20 4.30
C LEU A 3 -6.44 16.07 5.54
N GLY A 4 -7.76 16.12 5.36
CA GLY A 4 -8.69 15.87 6.47
C GLY A 4 -8.52 14.44 7.00
N VAL A 5 -8.93 14.20 8.25
CA VAL A 5 -8.78 12.89 8.92
C VAL A 5 -9.24 11.73 8.03
N LEU A 6 -10.39 11.89 7.36
CA LEU A 6 -10.95 10.86 6.49
C LEU A 6 -10.09 10.59 5.24
N GLY A 7 -9.53 11.64 4.63
CA GLY A 7 -8.62 11.51 3.49
C GLY A 7 -7.29 10.87 3.89
N LEU A 8 -6.77 11.21 5.07
CA LEU A 8 -5.58 10.61 5.63
C LEU A 8 -5.81 9.13 5.97
N THR A 9 -6.93 8.79 6.62
CA THR A 9 -7.28 7.40 6.94
C THR A 9 -7.47 6.56 5.68
N ALA A 10 -8.17 7.07 4.66
CA ALA A 10 -8.32 6.38 3.38
C ALA A 10 -6.97 6.16 2.69
N LEU A 11 -6.10 7.18 2.67
CA LEU A 11 -4.74 7.04 2.15
C LEU A 11 -3.94 5.98 2.90
N LEU A 12 -3.96 5.98 4.24
CA LEU A 12 -3.26 4.99 5.05
C LEU A 12 -3.81 3.58 4.83
N PHE A 13 -5.14 3.45 4.71
CA PHE A 13 -5.78 2.18 4.37
C PHE A 13 -5.26 1.66 3.04
N PHE A 14 -5.38 2.44 1.95
CA PHE A 14 -4.93 2.02 0.62
C PHE A 14 -3.40 1.88 0.49
N ASN A 15 -2.64 2.56 1.34
CA ASN A 15 -1.18 2.41 1.37
C ASN A 15 -0.72 1.10 2.00
N VAL A 16 -1.48 0.56 2.96
CA VAL A 16 -1.15 -0.68 3.67
C VAL A 16 -1.95 -1.88 3.14
N GLY A 17 -3.16 -1.64 2.61
CA GLY A 17 -4.08 -2.67 2.15
C GLY A 17 -4.95 -2.21 0.98
N GLY A 18 -5.01 -3.00 -0.07
CA GLY A 18 -5.86 -2.76 -1.24
C GLY A 18 -7.29 -3.31 -1.12
N GLY A 19 -7.70 -3.79 0.06
CA GLY A 19 -8.91 -4.59 0.26
C GLY A 19 -8.62 -6.10 0.42
N PRO A 20 -9.61 -6.99 0.27
CA PRO A 20 -9.45 -8.44 0.51
C PRO A 20 -8.63 -9.17 -0.56
N PHE A 21 -8.20 -8.47 -1.61
CA PHE A 21 -7.41 -9.02 -2.70
C PHE A 21 -6.07 -9.57 -2.19
N GLY A 22 -5.77 -10.82 -2.53
CA GLY A 22 -4.59 -11.55 -2.04
C GLY A 22 -4.88 -12.53 -0.90
N THR A 23 -6.06 -12.46 -0.27
CA THR A 23 -6.47 -13.43 0.78
C THR A 23 -7.04 -14.73 0.22
N GLU A 24 -7.28 -14.82 -1.09
CA GLU A 24 -7.89 -15.98 -1.74
C GLU A 24 -6.99 -17.21 -1.62
N GLY A 25 -5.67 -17.05 -1.75
CA GLY A 25 -4.72 -18.14 -1.55
C GLY A 25 -4.72 -18.67 -0.11
N LEU A 26 -4.88 -17.78 0.86
CA LEU A 26 -5.00 -18.15 2.28
C LEU A 26 -6.29 -18.95 2.53
N GLN A 27 -7.41 -18.51 1.96
CA GLN A 27 -8.69 -19.21 2.05
C GLN A 27 -8.68 -20.56 1.33
N GLN A 28 -8.04 -20.68 0.17
CA GLN A 28 -7.91 -21.95 -0.55
C GLN A 28 -7.05 -22.96 0.20
N ALA A 29 -5.99 -22.51 0.88
CA ALA A 29 -5.09 -23.40 1.62
C ALA A 29 -5.63 -23.80 3.00
N GLY A 30 -6.19 -22.83 3.74
CA GLY A 30 -6.57 -23.02 5.15
C GLY A 30 -8.07 -23.05 5.42
N GLY A 31 -8.91 -22.70 4.44
CA GLY A 31 -10.35 -22.51 4.65
C GLY A 31 -10.70 -21.19 5.36
N PRO A 32 -11.96 -20.73 5.26
CA PRO A 32 -12.34 -19.37 5.72
C PRO A 32 -12.07 -19.10 7.20
N PHE A 33 -12.29 -20.10 8.06
CA PHE A 33 -12.13 -19.95 9.51
C PHE A 33 -10.68 -19.65 9.91
N PHE A 34 -9.73 -20.43 9.39
CA PHE A 34 -8.31 -20.26 9.71
C PHE A 34 -7.75 -18.98 9.06
N SER A 35 -8.25 -18.58 7.89
CA SER A 35 -7.89 -17.30 7.29
C SER A 35 -8.27 -16.12 8.18
N VAL A 36 -9.50 -16.10 8.71
CA VAL A 36 -9.97 -15.03 9.61
C VAL A 36 -9.14 -14.99 10.89
N ILE A 37 -8.88 -16.15 11.51
CA ILE A 37 -8.05 -16.21 12.72
C ILE A 37 -6.64 -15.72 12.43
N GLY A 38 -6.02 -16.15 11.33
CA GLY A 38 -4.68 -15.71 10.93
C GLY A 38 -4.60 -14.20 10.72
N LEU A 39 -5.60 -13.62 10.04
CA LEU A 39 -5.70 -12.18 9.83
C LEU A 39 -5.89 -11.43 11.17
N LEU A 40 -6.71 -11.95 12.09
CA LEU A 40 -6.91 -11.33 13.40
C LEU A 40 -5.64 -11.37 14.26
N ILE A 41 -4.96 -12.51 14.30
CA ILE A 41 -3.70 -12.66 15.05
C ILE A 41 -2.65 -11.71 14.48
N LEU A 42 -2.48 -11.68 13.15
CA LEU A 42 -1.55 -10.76 12.50
C LEU A 42 -1.89 -9.30 12.82
N SER A 43 -3.17 -8.94 12.74
CA SER A 43 -3.63 -7.59 13.05
C SER A 43 -3.31 -7.17 14.48
N LEU A 44 -3.52 -8.07 15.45
CA LEU A 44 -3.32 -7.78 16.88
C LEU A 44 -1.85 -7.83 17.29
N VAL A 45 -1.06 -8.76 16.76
CA VAL A 45 0.33 -8.98 17.18
C VAL A 45 1.29 -8.06 16.44
N TRP A 46 0.97 -7.69 15.19
CA TRP A 46 1.86 -6.90 14.34
C TRP A 46 1.30 -5.51 14.06
N SER A 47 0.14 -5.41 13.41
CA SER A 47 -0.35 -4.13 12.89
C SER A 47 -0.76 -3.16 14.00
N LEU A 48 -1.41 -3.65 15.06
CA LEU A 48 -1.85 -2.81 16.17
C LEU A 48 -0.66 -2.21 16.95
N PRO A 49 0.35 -2.98 17.39
CA PRO A 49 1.53 -2.41 18.05
C PRO A 49 2.29 -1.42 17.17
N VAL A 50 2.47 -1.73 15.88
CA VAL A 50 3.15 -0.83 14.93
C VAL A 50 2.35 0.47 14.76
N GLY A 51 1.02 0.39 14.66
CA GLY A 51 0.15 1.56 14.58
C GLY A 51 0.24 2.46 15.82
N LEU A 52 0.20 1.86 17.02
CA LEU A 52 0.36 2.60 18.28
C LEU A 52 1.75 3.24 18.39
N MET A 53 2.81 2.50 18.07
CA MET A 53 4.18 3.05 18.05
C MET A 53 4.30 4.23 17.09
N THR A 54 3.73 4.12 15.90
CA THR A 54 3.73 5.18 14.87
C THR A 54 2.96 6.41 15.35
N ALA A 55 1.84 6.22 16.06
CA ALA A 55 1.06 7.32 16.64
C ALA A 55 1.84 8.07 17.73
N GLU A 56 2.47 7.34 18.66
CA GLU A 56 3.30 7.93 19.72
C GLU A 56 4.50 8.69 19.12
N LEU A 57 5.27 8.05 18.24
CA LEU A 57 6.45 8.69 17.62
C LEU A 57 6.08 9.85 16.69
N GLY A 58 4.96 9.74 15.99
CA GLY A 58 4.44 10.80 15.12
C GLY A 58 4.04 12.08 15.88
N THR A 59 3.65 11.95 17.15
CA THR A 59 3.37 13.12 18.01
C THR A 59 4.62 13.60 18.77
N ALA A 60 5.57 12.71 19.06
CA ALA A 60 6.79 13.03 19.78
C ALA A 60 7.84 13.80 18.94
N PHE A 61 7.90 13.56 17.63
CA PHE A 61 8.87 14.22 16.75
C PHE A 61 8.22 15.36 15.93
N PRO A 62 8.70 16.61 16.05
CA PRO A 62 8.14 17.75 15.31
C PRO A 62 8.61 17.84 13.85
N ARG A 63 9.34 16.85 13.34
CA ARG A 63 9.93 16.83 11.99
C ARG A 63 9.19 15.83 11.09
N ASP A 64 8.78 16.27 9.90
CA ASP A 64 8.00 15.52 8.92
C ASP A 64 8.78 14.41 8.15
N GLY A 65 9.71 13.69 8.79
CA GLY A 65 10.55 12.69 8.12
C GLY A 65 10.27 11.23 8.49
N GLY A 66 9.21 10.97 9.25
CA GLY A 66 8.71 9.62 9.55
C GLY A 66 9.77 8.69 10.15
N TYR A 67 9.66 7.40 9.81
CA TYR A 67 10.48 6.33 10.40
C TYR A 67 11.99 6.51 10.17
N VAL A 68 12.43 7.16 9.09
CA VAL A 68 13.86 7.40 8.84
C VAL A 68 14.44 8.32 9.92
N LEU A 69 13.74 9.41 10.26
CA LEU A 69 14.18 10.32 11.32
C LEU A 69 14.06 9.70 12.71
N TRP A 70 13.06 8.83 12.94
CA TRP A 70 12.91 8.14 14.21
C TRP A 70 14.07 7.18 14.46
N VAL A 71 14.47 6.43 13.43
CA VAL A 71 15.60 5.50 13.49
C VAL A 71 16.93 6.25 13.56
N GLU A 72 17.06 7.37 12.84
CA GLU A 72 18.23 8.25 12.96
C GLU A 72 18.43 8.73 14.40
N ALA A 73 17.36 9.19 15.04
CA ALA A 73 17.41 9.69 16.42
C ALA A 73 17.75 8.59 17.45
N ALA A 74 17.32 7.34 17.20
CA ALA A 74 17.53 6.24 18.15
C ALA A 74 18.82 5.44 17.90
N PHE A 75 19.22 5.24 16.65
CA PHE A 75 20.28 4.31 16.23
C PHE A 75 21.37 4.95 15.35
N GLY A 76 21.21 6.21 14.96
CA GLY A 76 22.16 6.95 14.13
C GLY A 76 21.95 6.81 12.61
N GLU A 77 22.75 7.55 11.85
CA GLU A 77 22.59 7.74 10.40
C GLU A 77 22.68 6.44 9.58
N PHE A 78 23.54 5.50 9.98
CA PHE A 78 23.70 4.24 9.26
C PHE A 78 22.41 3.43 9.22
N TRP A 79 21.75 3.25 10.38
CA TRP A 79 20.50 2.49 10.47
C TRP A 79 19.34 3.25 9.84
N ALA A 80 19.34 4.58 9.90
CA ALA A 80 18.37 5.41 9.19
C ALA A 80 18.43 5.17 7.68
N PHE A 81 19.64 5.14 7.11
CA PHE A 81 19.83 4.81 5.70
C PHE A 81 19.36 3.39 5.36
N GLN A 82 19.69 2.40 6.18
CA GLN A 82 19.24 1.01 5.95
C GLN A 82 17.72 0.91 5.90
N VAL A 83 17.01 1.49 6.87
CA VAL A 83 15.55 1.45 6.90
C VAL A 83 14.97 2.20 5.70
N GLY A 84 15.49 3.38 5.38
CA GLY A 84 15.06 4.13 4.18
C GLY A 84 15.27 3.34 2.88
N TRP A 85 16.41 2.67 2.73
CA TRP A 85 16.72 1.86 1.56
C TRP A 85 15.80 0.65 1.42
N TRP A 86 15.56 -0.08 2.51
CA TRP A 86 14.65 -1.23 2.51
C TRP A 86 13.21 -0.82 2.24
N SER A 87 12.74 0.27 2.84
CA SER A 87 11.39 0.78 2.58
C SER A 87 11.22 1.27 1.15
N TRP A 88 12.22 1.95 0.58
CA TRP A 88 12.19 2.33 -0.83
C TRP A 88 12.16 1.11 -1.75
N THR A 89 13.01 0.12 -1.50
CA THR A 89 13.06 -1.12 -2.28
C THR A 89 11.73 -1.88 -2.21
N ALA A 90 11.15 -1.99 -1.02
CA ALA A 90 9.83 -2.58 -0.82
C ALA A 90 8.75 -1.83 -1.60
N GLY A 91 8.76 -0.50 -1.58
CA GLY A 91 7.83 0.34 -2.34
C GLY A 91 7.95 0.17 -3.86
N VAL A 92 9.17 0.00 -4.39
CA VAL A 92 9.39 -0.28 -5.82
C VAL A 92 8.82 -1.64 -6.22
N ILE A 93 9.06 -2.66 -5.39
CA ILE A 93 8.52 -4.02 -5.63
C ILE A 93 7.00 -3.99 -5.58
N ASP A 94 6.42 -3.35 -4.56
CA ASP A 94 4.96 -3.24 -4.40
C ASP A 94 4.32 -2.52 -5.60
N SER A 95 4.92 -1.41 -6.03
CA SER A 95 4.48 -0.65 -7.21
C SER A 95 4.46 -1.49 -8.49
N ALA A 96 5.35 -2.49 -8.62
CA ALA A 96 5.40 -3.38 -9.77
C ALA A 96 4.30 -4.46 -9.77
N ILE A 97 3.70 -4.75 -8.61
CA ILE A 97 2.64 -5.75 -8.47
C ILE A 97 1.31 -5.21 -9.03
N TYR A 98 0.96 -3.95 -8.75
CA TYR A 98 -0.34 -3.38 -9.13
C TYR A 98 -0.69 -3.48 -10.63
N PRO A 99 0.20 -3.14 -11.58
CA PRO A 99 -0.11 -3.29 -13.01
C PRO A 99 -0.40 -4.74 -13.40
N SER A 100 0.30 -5.69 -12.76
CA SER A 100 0.09 -7.11 -13.02
C SER A 100 -1.24 -7.62 -12.48
N MET A 101 -1.67 -7.13 -11.31
CA MET A 101 -2.98 -7.42 -10.73
C MET A 101 -4.10 -6.78 -11.55
N PHE A 102 -3.91 -5.54 -12.03
CA PHE A 102 -4.88 -4.86 -12.88
C PHE A 102 -5.17 -5.64 -14.16
N VAL A 103 -4.11 -6.04 -14.88
CA VAL A 103 -4.30 -6.84 -16.11
C VAL A 103 -4.93 -8.19 -15.80
N SER A 104 -4.51 -8.88 -14.75
CA SER A 104 -5.10 -10.17 -14.37
C SER A 104 -6.60 -10.04 -14.03
N SER A 105 -6.98 -8.96 -13.36
CA SER A 105 -8.38 -8.65 -13.04
C SER A 105 -9.20 -8.33 -14.28
N LEU A 106 -8.63 -7.58 -15.24
CA LEU A 106 -9.25 -7.27 -16.53
C LEU A 106 -9.52 -8.55 -17.35
N GLN A 107 -8.54 -9.44 -17.42
CA GLN A 107 -8.68 -10.72 -18.14
C GLN A 107 -9.74 -11.63 -17.51
N SER A 108 -9.77 -11.71 -16.18
CA SER A 108 -10.76 -12.50 -15.44
C SER A 108 -12.18 -11.96 -15.61
N SER A 109 -12.36 -10.63 -15.48
CA SER A 109 -13.69 -10.00 -15.46
C SER A 109 -14.34 -9.91 -16.85
N PHE A 110 -13.53 -9.72 -17.90
CA PHE A 110 -14.03 -9.53 -19.27
C PHE A 110 -13.75 -10.72 -20.19
N GLY A 111 -13.11 -11.79 -19.70
CA GLY A 111 -12.78 -12.98 -20.49
C GLY A 111 -11.79 -12.71 -21.64
N ILE A 112 -10.98 -11.65 -21.56
CA ILE A 112 -10.08 -11.23 -22.64
C ILE A 112 -8.75 -11.99 -22.54
N ALA A 113 -8.41 -12.76 -23.58
CA ALA A 113 -7.10 -13.37 -23.72
C ALA A 113 -6.13 -12.40 -24.43
N LEU A 114 -5.30 -11.70 -23.66
CA LEU A 114 -4.25 -10.83 -24.21
C LEU A 114 -3.01 -11.66 -24.55
N SER A 115 -2.38 -11.36 -25.70
CA SER A 115 -1.05 -11.88 -26.00
C SER A 115 -0.01 -11.32 -25.02
N GLN A 116 1.12 -12.00 -24.86
CA GLN A 116 2.17 -11.58 -23.91
C GLN A 116 2.64 -10.14 -24.16
N THR A 117 2.80 -9.75 -25.43
CA THR A 117 3.19 -8.39 -25.82
C THR A 117 2.10 -7.37 -25.50
N ALA A 118 0.83 -7.70 -25.75
CA ALA A 118 -0.29 -6.82 -25.41
C ALA A 118 -0.44 -6.64 -23.89
N ARG A 119 -0.22 -7.71 -23.12
CA ARG A 119 -0.20 -7.68 -21.65
C ARG A 119 0.87 -6.71 -21.12
N GLN A 120 2.10 -6.81 -21.63
CA GLN A 120 3.18 -5.90 -21.25
C GLN A 120 2.88 -4.45 -21.64
N GLY A 121 2.31 -4.22 -22.82
CA GLY A 121 1.90 -2.89 -23.27
C GLY A 121 0.87 -2.23 -22.35
N VAL A 122 -0.17 -2.98 -21.94
CA VAL A 122 -1.20 -2.50 -21.01
C VAL A 122 -0.62 -2.20 -19.62
N MET A 123 0.28 -3.06 -19.11
CA MET A 123 0.96 -2.82 -17.82
C MET A 123 1.75 -1.51 -17.85
N VAL A 124 2.56 -1.28 -18.90
CA VAL A 124 3.35 -0.05 -19.05
C VAL A 124 2.45 1.18 -19.16
N LEU A 125 1.40 1.11 -19.97
CA LEU A 125 0.44 2.21 -20.13
C LEU A 125 -0.23 2.56 -18.78
N PHE A 126 -0.65 1.54 -18.03
CA PHE A 126 -1.26 1.71 -16.72
C PHE A 126 -0.29 2.35 -15.72
N SER A 127 0.95 1.85 -15.63
CA SER A 127 1.98 2.43 -14.76
C SER A 127 2.29 3.90 -15.11
N LEU A 128 2.39 4.22 -16.41
CA LEU A 128 2.63 5.60 -16.86
C LEU A 128 1.44 6.51 -16.54
N GLY A 129 0.21 6.00 -16.67
CA GLY A 129 -1.00 6.70 -16.26
C GLY A 129 -1.00 7.03 -14.78
N LEU A 130 -0.73 6.04 -13.91
CA LEU A 130 -0.63 6.25 -12.47
C LEU A 130 0.51 7.18 -12.07
N THR A 131 1.65 7.06 -12.75
CA THR A 131 2.81 7.95 -12.50
C THR A 131 2.48 9.39 -12.86
N SER A 132 1.84 9.63 -14.02
CA SER A 132 1.44 10.98 -14.41
C SER A 132 0.39 11.58 -13.47
N LEU A 133 -0.59 10.80 -13.01
CA LEU A 133 -1.54 11.22 -11.97
C LEU A 133 -0.84 11.57 -10.65
N SER A 134 0.15 10.77 -10.25
CA SER A 134 0.94 11.02 -9.03
C SER A 134 1.76 12.31 -9.12
N LEU A 135 2.24 12.65 -10.33
CA LEU A 135 2.95 13.92 -10.58
C LEU A 135 2.02 15.14 -10.63
N LEU A 136 0.74 14.96 -10.97
CA LEU A 136 -0.24 16.05 -11.08
C LEU A 136 -0.76 16.54 -9.72
N GLY A 137 -0.57 15.78 -8.64
CA GLY A 137 -0.72 16.28 -7.28
C GLY A 137 -1.40 15.31 -6.32
N ILE A 138 -0.93 15.32 -5.06
CA ILE A 138 -1.41 14.45 -3.98
C ILE A 138 -2.88 14.68 -3.60
N ASP A 139 -3.42 15.88 -3.85
CA ASP A 139 -4.80 16.24 -3.52
C ASP A 139 -5.79 15.43 -4.38
N LEU A 140 -5.44 15.17 -5.65
CA LEU A 140 -6.25 14.34 -6.55
C LEU A 140 -6.20 12.87 -6.14
N VAL A 141 -5.03 12.38 -5.72
CA VAL A 141 -4.86 11.00 -5.21
C VAL A 141 -5.65 10.79 -3.93
N GLY A 142 -5.62 11.76 -3.01
CA GLY A 142 -6.43 11.73 -1.78
C GLY A 142 -7.92 11.72 -2.05
N ALA A 143 -8.41 12.55 -3.00
CA ALA A 143 -9.82 12.56 -3.39
C ALA A 143 -10.25 11.28 -4.12
N ALA A 144 -9.40 10.70 -4.97
CA ALA A 144 -9.67 9.41 -5.59
C ALA A 144 -9.74 8.31 -4.53
N ALA A 145 -8.80 8.28 -3.58
CA ALA A 145 -8.78 7.31 -2.49
C ALA A 145 -10.04 7.36 -1.63
N THR A 146 -10.57 8.55 -1.29
CA THR A 146 -11.82 8.64 -0.51
C THR A 146 -13.03 8.14 -1.29
N VAL A 147 -13.12 8.41 -2.60
CA VAL A 147 -14.19 7.89 -3.46
C VAL A 147 -14.11 6.36 -3.57
N PHE A 148 -12.92 5.82 -3.80
CA PHE A 148 -12.72 4.36 -3.84
C PHE A 148 -13.01 3.71 -2.49
N GLY A 149 -12.61 4.34 -1.37
CA GLY A 149 -12.86 3.83 -0.03
C GLY A 149 -14.34 3.79 0.37
N VAL A 150 -15.20 4.58 -0.28
CA VAL A 150 -16.66 4.50 -0.10
C VAL A 150 -17.28 3.44 -1.02
N ALA A 151 -16.63 3.11 -2.14
CA ALA A 151 -17.13 2.17 -3.14
C ALA A 151 -16.77 0.70 -2.86
N VAL A 152 -15.73 0.45 -2.05
CA VAL A 152 -15.28 -0.88 -1.58
C VAL A 152 -15.97 -1.23 -0.26
#